data_AF-A0A2E7TLV8-F1
#
_entry.id   AF-A0A2E7TLV8-F1
#
_cell.length_a   1.000
_cell.length_b   1.000
_cell.length_c   1.000
_cell.angle_alpha   90.00
_cell.angle_beta   90.00
_cell.angle_gamma   90.00
#
_symmetry.space_group_name_H-M   'P 1'
#
loop_
_entity.id
_entity.type
_entity.pdbx_description
1 polymer ?
#
loop_
_entity_poly.entity_id
_entity_poly.type
_entity_poly.pdbx_seq_one_letter_code
_entity_poly.pdbx_strand_id
1 'polypeptide(L)'
;MRSKAFFLNGGAGRIICSIPALEKYAETHDDFVIVCEGGTDFLKGHPKLYKKAYDNWHKSLFQEKLIHMDLVTPEPYREWHYFNQKASLAQAFDIIINELDEPRELPIPQIVLSKNEICAGFTAVEEVKAGTGKDKLLVVQPFGRSVETIGQDFIVDATSRSFGLNQIVEIINKLKKDYAIIIMSEIHFPLEKNEGKDMAQQVARPEIQDMRLWAGIIQAADHFLGCDSMGQHIAMALDTTATVVCGSTFPENISYPGNKNMDIIDVGKDRNREYSPIRVTIDEVVDRGNDECMEMGDDHIKAVIDSVKKRLGKPAAYTGNFQVQQKDYGNLNCNTQQKPQALSQSTKPKVKFDASKTKGFGQIETSNPDVKNILQKLK
;
A
#
# COMPACT_ATOMS: atom_id res chain seq x y z
N MET A 1 -15.32 -12.57 -32.57
CA MET A 1 -14.93 -11.29 -31.94
C MET A 1 -13.41 -11.29 -31.80
N ARG A 2 -12.72 -10.15 -31.95
CA ARG A 2 -11.26 -10.11 -31.74
C ARG A 2 -10.97 -10.19 -30.23
N SER A 3 -9.81 -10.72 -29.88
CA SER A 3 -9.31 -10.73 -28.49
C SER A 3 -9.03 -9.31 -28.01
N LYS A 4 -9.13 -9.05 -26.71
CA LYS A 4 -8.98 -7.71 -26.13
C LYS A 4 -7.59 -7.51 -25.51
N ALA A 5 -7.08 -6.29 -25.63
CA ALA A 5 -5.95 -5.81 -24.84
C ALA A 5 -6.41 -4.65 -23.95
N PHE A 6 -6.29 -4.81 -22.63
CA PHE A 6 -6.66 -3.80 -21.65
C PHE A 6 -5.46 -2.94 -21.26
N PHE A 7 -5.51 -1.65 -21.57
CA PHE A 7 -4.50 -0.66 -21.21
C PHE A 7 -4.86 -0.05 -19.86
N LEU A 8 -4.15 -0.49 -18.83
CA LEU A 8 -4.31 0.00 -17.47
C LEU A 8 -3.30 1.12 -17.21
N ASN A 9 -3.84 2.30 -16.92
CA ASN A 9 -3.05 3.50 -16.64
C ASN A 9 -3.25 3.99 -15.20
N GLY A 10 -2.37 4.91 -14.79
CA GLY A 10 -2.37 5.53 -13.47
C GLY A 10 -1.52 4.80 -12.43
N GLY A 11 -1.75 5.10 -11.15
CA GLY A 11 -0.92 4.62 -10.04
C GLY A 11 -1.21 3.18 -9.59
N ALA A 12 -0.36 2.65 -8.72
CA ALA A 12 -0.43 1.29 -8.17
C ALA A 12 -1.81 0.90 -7.62
N GLY A 13 -2.50 1.80 -6.92
CA GLY A 13 -3.84 1.55 -6.37
C GLY A 13 -4.85 1.18 -7.45
N ARG A 14 -4.78 1.80 -8.64
CA ARG A 14 -5.65 1.47 -9.79
C ARG A 14 -5.36 0.07 -10.32
N ILE A 15 -4.09 -0.30 -10.45
CA ILE A 15 -3.70 -1.65 -10.90
C ILE A 15 -4.22 -2.69 -9.92
N ILE A 16 -4.00 -2.49 -8.60
CA ILE A 16 -4.48 -3.40 -7.57
C ILE A 16 -6.02 -3.53 -7.65
N CYS A 17 -6.75 -2.42 -7.75
CA CYS A 17 -8.22 -2.44 -7.83
C CYS A 17 -8.76 -3.09 -9.11
N SER A 18 -7.99 -3.11 -10.20
CA SER A 18 -8.41 -3.77 -11.44
C SER A 18 -8.32 -5.31 -11.39
N ILE A 19 -7.55 -5.87 -10.44
CA ILE A 19 -7.28 -7.31 -10.37
C ILE A 19 -8.59 -8.14 -10.34
N PRO A 20 -9.58 -7.88 -9.45
CA PRO A 20 -10.80 -8.68 -9.39
C PRO A 20 -11.60 -8.67 -10.69
N ALA A 21 -11.66 -7.54 -11.38
CA ALA A 21 -12.34 -7.39 -12.68
C ALA A 21 -11.67 -8.25 -13.76
N LEU A 22 -10.34 -8.24 -13.81
CA LEU A 22 -9.54 -9.04 -14.74
C LEU A 22 -9.61 -10.53 -14.41
N GLU A 23 -9.63 -10.89 -13.13
CA GLU A 23 -9.85 -12.28 -12.71
C GLU A 23 -11.20 -12.80 -13.16
N LYS A 24 -12.25 -11.97 -13.05
CA LYS A 24 -13.58 -12.29 -13.55
C LYS A 24 -13.60 -12.45 -15.07
N TYR A 25 -12.94 -11.55 -15.79
CA TYR A 25 -12.81 -11.66 -17.25
C TYR A 25 -12.11 -12.97 -17.67
N ALA A 26 -11.08 -13.37 -16.91
CA ALA A 26 -10.34 -14.60 -17.11
C ALA A 26 -11.13 -15.89 -16.80
N GLU A 27 -12.31 -15.81 -16.17
CA GLU A 27 -13.18 -16.99 -15.96
C GLU A 27 -13.78 -17.51 -17.28
N THR A 28 -13.95 -16.63 -18.27
CA THR A 28 -14.57 -16.97 -19.57
C THR A 28 -13.70 -16.64 -20.78
N HIS A 29 -12.55 -15.99 -20.58
CA HIS A 29 -11.65 -15.57 -21.66
C HIS A 29 -10.20 -15.95 -21.37
N ASP A 30 -9.65 -16.84 -22.20
CA ASP A 30 -8.23 -17.21 -22.13
C ASP A 30 -7.33 -16.30 -22.97
N ASP A 31 -7.82 -15.72 -24.06
CA ASP A 31 -7.02 -14.92 -24.98
C ASP A 31 -7.26 -13.42 -24.78
N PHE A 32 -6.48 -12.82 -23.88
CA PHE A 32 -6.44 -11.38 -23.68
C PHE A 32 -5.09 -10.93 -23.14
N VAL A 33 -4.79 -9.65 -23.32
CA VAL A 33 -3.54 -9.01 -22.88
C VAL A 33 -3.85 -7.89 -21.89
N ILE A 34 -2.99 -7.72 -20.90
CA ILE A 34 -3.00 -6.60 -19.98
C ILE A 34 -1.74 -5.78 -20.26
N VAL A 35 -1.92 -4.53 -20.67
CA VAL A 35 -0.82 -3.58 -20.87
C VAL A 35 -0.83 -2.60 -19.71
N CYS A 36 0.23 -2.61 -18.91
CA CYS A 36 0.38 -1.73 -17.75
C CYS A 36 1.28 -0.55 -18.12
N GLU A 37 0.78 0.67 -17.98
CA GLU A 37 1.59 1.90 -18.12
C GLU A 37 2.37 2.23 -16.83
N GLY A 38 2.08 1.51 -15.76
CA GLY A 38 2.77 1.52 -14.48
C GLY A 38 2.19 0.43 -13.58
N GLY A 39 2.91 0.06 -12.51
CA GLY A 39 2.40 -0.86 -11.47
C GLY A 39 2.30 -2.34 -11.86
N THR A 40 2.87 -2.76 -13.00
CA THR A 40 2.97 -4.18 -13.43
C THR A 40 3.52 -5.09 -12.34
N ASP A 41 4.35 -4.54 -11.45
CA ASP A 41 4.91 -5.22 -10.28
C ASP A 41 3.85 -5.91 -9.42
N PHE A 42 2.66 -5.33 -9.28
CA PHE A 42 1.59 -5.91 -8.47
C PHE A 42 0.93 -7.14 -9.10
N LEU A 43 1.14 -7.37 -10.39
CA LEU A 43 0.73 -8.60 -11.06
C LEU A 43 1.81 -9.69 -10.99
N LYS A 44 3.04 -9.39 -10.57
CA LYS A 44 4.12 -10.40 -10.46
C LYS A 44 3.71 -11.52 -9.52
N GLY A 45 3.82 -12.76 -10.01
CA GLY A 45 3.47 -13.97 -9.28
C GLY A 45 1.97 -14.28 -9.24
N HIS A 46 1.10 -13.40 -9.77
CA HIS A 46 -0.33 -13.66 -9.82
C HIS A 46 -0.61 -14.88 -10.73
N PRO A 47 -1.31 -15.93 -10.26
CA PRO A 47 -1.40 -17.21 -10.95
C PRO A 47 -2.12 -17.13 -12.30
N LYS A 48 -3.19 -16.31 -12.36
CA LYS A 48 -4.01 -16.12 -13.57
C LYS A 48 -3.51 -15.00 -14.50
N LEU A 49 -3.16 -13.84 -13.92
CA LEU A 49 -3.00 -12.60 -14.68
C LEU A 49 -1.57 -12.31 -15.13
N TYR A 50 -0.54 -12.74 -14.39
CA TYR A 50 0.84 -12.31 -14.66
C TYR A 50 1.31 -12.66 -16.07
N LYS A 51 0.98 -13.86 -16.56
CA LYS A 51 1.38 -14.33 -17.90
C LYS A 51 0.75 -13.52 -19.04
N LYS A 52 -0.29 -12.76 -18.74
CA LYS A 52 -1.01 -11.90 -19.69
C LYS A 52 -0.58 -10.43 -19.57
N ALA A 53 0.22 -10.09 -18.56
CA ALA A 53 0.62 -8.73 -18.23
C ALA A 53 1.95 -8.34 -18.85
N TYR A 54 1.98 -7.17 -19.47
CA TYR A 54 3.17 -6.59 -20.11
C TYR A 54 3.30 -5.13 -19.70
N ASP A 55 4.53 -4.69 -19.46
CA ASP A 55 4.82 -3.26 -19.44
C ASP A 55 4.57 -2.66 -20.84
N ASN A 56 4.08 -1.42 -20.91
CA ASN A 56 3.83 -0.75 -22.19
C ASN A 56 5.10 -0.52 -23.04
N TRP A 57 6.30 -0.60 -22.45
CA TRP A 57 7.59 -0.55 -23.14
C TRP A 57 8.17 -1.92 -23.51
N HIS A 58 7.39 -3.01 -23.41
CA HIS A 58 7.86 -4.34 -23.80
C HIS A 58 8.20 -4.39 -25.30
N LYS A 59 9.42 -4.83 -25.62
CA LYS A 59 9.92 -4.85 -27.01
C LYS A 59 8.97 -5.70 -27.89
N SER A 60 8.67 -5.18 -29.08
CA SER A 60 7.79 -5.83 -30.06
C SER A 60 6.35 -6.09 -29.61
N LEU A 61 5.91 -5.56 -28.46
CA LEU A 61 4.56 -5.81 -27.91
C LEU A 61 3.45 -5.55 -28.94
N PHE A 62 3.54 -4.44 -29.68
CA PHE A 62 2.55 -4.11 -30.71
C PHE A 62 2.48 -5.17 -31.81
N GLN A 63 3.63 -5.52 -32.39
CA GLN A 63 3.70 -6.43 -33.54
C GLN A 63 3.38 -7.88 -33.15
N GLU A 64 3.81 -8.33 -31.97
CA GLU A 64 3.67 -9.72 -31.54
C GLU A 64 2.36 -10.02 -30.81
N LYS A 65 1.74 -9.02 -30.18
CA LYS A 65 0.56 -9.21 -29.32
C LYS A 65 -0.64 -8.38 -29.75
N LEU A 66 -0.45 -7.09 -30.06
CA LEU A 66 -1.57 -6.14 -30.09
C LEU A 66 -2.18 -5.89 -31.47
N ILE A 67 -1.43 -6.08 -32.56
CA ILE A 67 -1.84 -5.66 -33.92
C ILE A 67 -3.18 -6.27 -34.41
N HIS A 68 -3.61 -7.38 -33.82
CA HIS A 68 -4.86 -8.08 -34.16
C HIS A 68 -5.92 -8.04 -33.05
N MET A 69 -5.74 -7.22 -32.01
CA MET A 69 -6.63 -7.13 -30.85
C MET A 69 -7.49 -5.86 -30.86
N ASP A 70 -8.61 -5.90 -30.14
CA ASP A 70 -9.36 -4.71 -29.74
C ASP A 70 -8.66 -4.06 -28.54
N LEU A 71 -8.16 -2.84 -28.72
CA LEU A 71 -7.46 -2.10 -27.67
C LEU A 71 -8.48 -1.32 -26.83
N VAL A 72 -8.58 -1.66 -25.56
CA VAL A 72 -9.52 -1.06 -24.61
C VAL A 72 -8.74 -0.34 -23.52
N THR A 73 -9.10 0.89 -23.20
CA THR A 73 -8.54 1.65 -22.07
C THR A 73 -9.63 1.82 -21.01
N PRO A 74 -9.70 0.93 -19.99
CA PRO A 74 -10.69 1.06 -18.94
C PRO A 74 -10.44 2.33 -18.11
N GLU A 75 -11.39 3.27 -18.15
CA GLU A 75 -11.34 4.50 -17.36
C GLU A 75 -12.49 4.53 -16.34
N PRO A 76 -12.29 4.00 -15.11
CA PRO A 76 -13.35 3.88 -14.12
C PRO A 76 -13.92 5.24 -13.68
N TYR A 77 -13.15 6.33 -13.76
CA TYR A 77 -13.60 7.67 -13.38
C TYR A 77 -14.57 8.29 -14.40
N ARG A 78 -14.75 7.65 -15.56
CA ARG A 78 -15.76 7.99 -16.58
C ARG A 78 -16.99 7.10 -16.49
N GLU A 79 -17.00 6.13 -15.58
CA GLU A 79 -18.12 5.24 -15.34
C GLU A 79 -19.16 5.94 -14.46
N TRP A 80 -20.42 5.86 -14.85
CA TRP A 80 -21.52 6.60 -14.24
C TRP A 80 -21.80 6.20 -12.80
N HIS A 81 -21.77 4.91 -12.48
CA HIS A 81 -21.93 4.45 -11.11
C HIS A 81 -20.79 4.98 -10.24
N TYR A 82 -19.56 5.02 -10.74
CA TYR A 82 -18.42 5.54 -10.01
C TYR A 82 -18.59 7.03 -9.65
N PHE A 83 -18.76 7.91 -10.64
CA PHE A 83 -18.83 9.36 -10.34
C PHE A 83 -20.12 9.80 -9.63
N ASN A 84 -21.11 8.91 -9.50
CA ASN A 84 -22.30 9.10 -8.65
C ASN A 84 -22.23 8.32 -7.32
N GLN A 85 -21.05 7.84 -6.90
CA GLN A 85 -20.81 7.14 -5.63
C GLN A 85 -21.63 5.84 -5.46
N LYS A 86 -21.96 5.17 -6.57
CA LYS A 86 -22.69 3.89 -6.62
C LYS A 86 -21.79 2.69 -6.90
N ALA A 87 -20.51 2.91 -7.19
CA ALA A 87 -19.54 1.86 -7.41
C ALA A 87 -18.17 2.24 -6.85
N SER A 88 -17.50 1.25 -6.26
CA SER A 88 -16.07 1.32 -5.95
C SER A 88 -15.22 1.34 -7.22
N LEU A 89 -13.94 1.70 -7.09
CA LEU A 89 -12.97 1.70 -8.17
C LEU A 89 -12.84 0.32 -8.82
N ALA A 90 -12.86 -0.74 -8.02
CA ALA A 90 -12.82 -2.11 -8.50
C ALA A 90 -14.08 -2.48 -9.30
N GLN A 91 -15.26 -2.08 -8.81
CA GLN A 91 -16.54 -2.31 -9.50
C GLN A 91 -16.63 -1.54 -10.80
N ALA A 92 -16.15 -0.30 -10.84
CA ALA A 92 -16.11 0.50 -12.07
C ALA A 92 -15.18 -0.13 -13.13
N PHE A 93 -14.03 -0.68 -12.72
CA PHE A 93 -13.21 -1.49 -13.63
C PHE A 93 -13.97 -2.72 -14.13
N ASP A 94 -14.69 -3.42 -13.26
CA ASP A 94 -15.45 -4.62 -13.61
C ASP A 94 -16.57 -4.34 -14.59
N ILE A 95 -17.33 -3.25 -14.39
CA ILE A 95 -18.35 -2.76 -15.33
C ILE A 95 -17.76 -2.59 -16.72
N ILE A 96 -16.62 -1.88 -16.84
CA ILE A 96 -16.02 -1.57 -18.14
C ILE A 96 -15.39 -2.82 -18.79
N ILE A 97 -14.65 -3.62 -18.01
CA ILE A 97 -13.90 -4.78 -18.53
C ILE A 97 -14.86 -5.91 -18.92
N ASN A 98 -15.89 -6.15 -18.11
CA ASN A 98 -16.84 -7.25 -18.28
C ASN A 98 -18.17 -6.81 -18.90
N GLU A 99 -18.28 -5.56 -19.37
CA GLU A 99 -19.44 -5.01 -20.08
C GLU A 99 -20.76 -5.22 -19.31
N LEU A 100 -20.75 -4.85 -18.02
CA LEU A 100 -21.91 -4.99 -17.15
C LEU A 100 -22.77 -3.72 -17.15
N ASP A 101 -24.07 -3.88 -16.94
CA ASP A 101 -24.99 -2.75 -16.75
C ASP A 101 -24.95 -2.20 -15.31
N GLU A 102 -24.68 -3.06 -14.32
CA GLU A 102 -24.75 -2.75 -12.89
C GLU A 102 -23.53 -3.30 -12.15
N PRO A 103 -23.09 -2.66 -11.05
CA PRO A 103 -22.00 -3.16 -10.22
C PRO A 103 -22.39 -4.46 -9.53
N ARG A 104 -21.41 -5.34 -9.32
CA ARG A 104 -21.56 -6.57 -8.52
C ARG A 104 -20.55 -6.61 -7.39
N GLU A 105 -20.79 -7.50 -6.44
CA GLU A 105 -19.79 -7.83 -5.41
C GLU A 105 -18.57 -8.49 -6.04
N LEU A 106 -17.39 -8.02 -5.63
CA LEU A 106 -16.10 -8.49 -6.14
C LEU A 106 -15.26 -9.11 -5.01
N PRO A 107 -14.44 -10.12 -5.33
CA PRO A 107 -13.44 -10.56 -4.39
C PRO A 107 -12.42 -9.44 -4.14
N ILE A 108 -11.76 -9.53 -2.99
CA ILE A 108 -10.66 -8.66 -2.62
C ILE A 108 -9.50 -8.89 -3.61
N PRO A 109 -8.81 -7.84 -4.08
CA PRO A 109 -7.64 -8.01 -4.95
C PRO A 109 -6.56 -8.88 -4.30
N GLN A 110 -5.87 -9.70 -5.10
CA GLN A 110 -4.82 -10.58 -4.62
C GLN A 110 -3.43 -10.08 -5.03
N ILE A 111 -2.54 -9.88 -4.05
CA ILE A 111 -1.10 -9.68 -4.29
C ILE A 111 -0.35 -10.92 -3.81
N VAL A 112 0.50 -11.48 -4.68
CA VAL A 112 1.33 -12.66 -4.34
C VAL A 112 2.76 -12.21 -4.09
N LEU A 113 3.22 -12.26 -2.84
CA LEU A 113 4.61 -11.96 -2.48
C LEU A 113 5.53 -13.18 -2.63
N SER A 114 6.75 -12.93 -3.08
CA SER A 114 7.87 -13.89 -3.10
C SER A 114 8.48 -14.02 -1.71
N LYS A 115 9.23 -15.11 -1.49
CA LYS A 115 9.97 -15.34 -0.24
C LYS A 115 10.94 -14.19 0.08
N ASN A 116 11.57 -13.61 -0.94
CA ASN A 116 12.53 -12.52 -0.73
C ASN A 116 11.83 -11.25 -0.25
N GLU A 117 10.67 -10.90 -0.82
CA GLU A 117 9.90 -9.73 -0.40
C GLU A 117 9.35 -9.90 1.02
N ILE A 118 8.86 -11.10 1.36
CA ILE A 118 8.41 -11.42 2.73
C ILE A 118 9.57 -11.29 3.72
N CYS A 119 10.70 -11.92 3.44
CA CYS A 119 11.88 -11.87 4.32
C CYS A 119 12.42 -10.44 4.47
N ALA A 120 12.48 -9.67 3.39
CA ALA A 120 12.95 -8.29 3.41
C ALA A 120 12.00 -7.39 4.21
N GLY A 121 10.69 -7.51 4.00
CA GLY A 121 9.67 -6.79 4.77
C GLY A 121 9.72 -7.10 6.26
N PHE A 122 9.78 -8.39 6.62
CA PHE A 122 9.93 -8.83 8.00
C PHE A 122 11.22 -8.30 8.65
N THR A 123 12.34 -8.37 7.92
CA THR A 123 13.63 -7.85 8.42
C THR A 123 13.56 -6.35 8.70
N ALA A 124 12.99 -5.57 7.79
CA ALA A 124 12.82 -4.13 7.98
C ALA A 124 11.94 -3.79 9.19
N VAL A 125 10.85 -4.53 9.40
CA VAL A 125 9.96 -4.35 10.56
C VAL A 125 10.67 -4.69 11.86
N GLU A 126 11.40 -5.82 11.92
CA GLU A 126 12.11 -6.25 13.12
C GLU A 126 13.29 -5.33 13.45
N GLU A 127 13.99 -4.78 12.46
CA GLU A 127 15.05 -3.78 12.67
C GLU A 127 14.52 -2.56 13.42
N VAL A 128 13.36 -2.03 13.01
CA VAL A 128 12.74 -0.86 13.66
C VAL A 128 12.20 -1.21 15.05
N LYS A 129 11.56 -2.37 15.22
CA LYS A 129 11.09 -2.82 16.54
C LYS A 129 12.25 -3.01 17.52
N ALA A 130 13.34 -3.63 17.09
CA ALA A 130 14.54 -3.82 17.89
C ALA A 130 15.22 -2.48 18.23
N GLY A 131 15.33 -1.56 17.26
CA GLY A 131 15.94 -0.24 17.47
C GLY A 131 15.14 0.67 18.40
N THR A 132 13.81 0.60 18.35
CA THR A 132 12.91 1.41 19.20
C THR A 132 12.57 0.75 20.54
N GLY A 133 12.79 -0.56 20.67
CA GLY A 133 12.41 -1.35 21.84
C GLY A 133 10.90 -1.62 21.97
N LYS A 134 10.12 -1.42 20.91
CA LYS A 134 8.65 -1.55 20.92
C LYS A 134 8.19 -2.77 20.11
N ASP A 135 7.24 -3.53 20.65
CA ASP A 135 6.80 -4.78 20.06
C ASP A 135 5.83 -4.63 18.88
N LYS A 136 5.13 -3.49 18.80
CA LYS A 136 4.14 -3.15 17.77
C LYS A 136 4.64 -2.12 16.79
N LEU A 137 4.40 -2.38 15.50
CA LEU A 137 4.81 -1.49 14.41
C LEU A 137 3.63 -1.02 13.56
N LEU A 138 3.58 0.30 13.35
CA LEU A 138 2.65 1.00 12.48
C LEU A 138 3.39 1.51 11.24
N VAL A 139 2.85 1.22 10.05
CA VAL A 139 3.25 1.92 8.82
C VAL A 139 2.32 3.10 8.62
N VAL A 140 2.88 4.29 8.36
CA VAL A 140 2.11 5.53 8.13
C VAL A 140 2.39 6.05 6.73
N GLN A 141 1.37 6.07 5.86
CA GLN A 141 1.42 6.72 4.54
C GLN A 141 0.65 8.04 4.58
N PRO A 142 1.32 9.17 4.80
CA PRO A 142 0.64 10.45 4.99
C PRO A 142 0.24 11.14 3.68
N PHE A 143 0.90 10.82 2.58
CA PHE A 143 0.74 11.57 1.35
C PHE A 143 0.40 10.69 0.15
N GLY A 144 -0.52 11.19 -0.67
CA GLY A 144 -0.84 10.69 -2.00
C GLY A 144 0.05 11.32 -3.07
N ARG A 145 -0.30 11.09 -4.33
CA ARG A 145 0.51 11.55 -5.47
C ARG A 145 0.39 13.06 -5.76
N SER A 146 -0.64 13.72 -5.25
CA SER A 146 -0.92 15.14 -5.48
C SER A 146 -0.21 16.07 -4.52
N VAL A 147 0.54 15.54 -3.55
CA VAL A 147 1.32 16.38 -2.66
C VAL A 147 2.47 17.04 -3.41
N GLU A 148 2.70 18.31 -3.11
CA GLU A 148 3.80 19.10 -3.65
C GLU A 148 4.56 19.81 -2.53
N THR A 149 5.85 20.04 -2.75
CA THR A 149 6.65 20.93 -1.92
C THR A 149 6.71 22.30 -2.57
N ILE A 150 6.13 23.31 -1.92
CA ILE A 150 6.18 24.70 -2.35
C ILE A 150 7.25 25.44 -1.54
N GLY A 151 8.22 26.04 -2.23
CA GLY A 151 9.37 26.67 -1.56
C GLY A 151 10.25 25.62 -0.86
N GLN A 152 10.73 25.93 0.34
CA GLN A 152 11.62 25.03 1.09
C GLN A 152 10.88 24.12 2.07
N ASP A 153 9.76 24.58 2.64
CA ASP A 153 9.18 23.95 3.84
C ASP A 153 7.67 23.64 3.73
N PHE A 154 6.96 24.11 2.70
CA PHE A 154 5.51 23.92 2.61
C PHE A 154 5.19 22.64 1.86
N ILE A 155 4.51 21.70 2.54
CA ILE A 155 3.98 20.48 1.95
C ILE A 155 2.47 20.67 1.82
N VAL A 156 1.98 20.69 0.59
CA VAL A 156 0.59 21.06 0.26
C VAL A 156 -0.01 20.02 -0.68
N ASP A 157 -1.29 19.70 -0.49
CA ASP A 157 -2.08 18.92 -1.44
C ASP A 157 -3.39 19.68 -1.73
N ALA A 158 -3.41 20.42 -2.83
CA ALA A 158 -4.56 21.21 -3.25
C ALA A 158 -5.79 20.36 -3.64
N THR A 159 -5.65 19.04 -3.71
CA THR A 159 -6.78 18.14 -3.94
C THR A 159 -7.37 17.59 -2.65
N SER A 160 -6.79 17.90 -1.48
CA SER A 160 -7.30 17.51 -0.16
C SER A 160 -7.49 15.99 0.01
N ARG A 161 -6.56 15.20 -0.56
CA ARG A 161 -6.52 13.72 -0.48
C ARG A 161 -5.42 13.18 0.43
N SER A 162 -4.48 14.03 0.81
CA SER A 162 -3.32 13.77 1.66
C SER A 162 -3.46 14.48 2.99
N PHE A 163 -2.89 13.93 4.06
CA PHE A 163 -2.95 14.57 5.37
C PHE A 163 -2.32 15.97 5.36
N GLY A 164 -2.92 16.91 6.08
CA GLY A 164 -2.26 18.17 6.44
C GLY A 164 -1.03 17.90 7.32
N LEU A 165 0.07 18.63 7.05
CA LEU A 165 1.37 18.38 7.69
C LEU A 165 1.31 18.50 9.22
N ASN A 166 0.64 19.53 9.74
CA ASN A 166 0.56 19.76 11.18
C ASN A 166 -0.19 18.62 11.89
N GLN A 167 -1.31 18.19 11.32
CA GLN A 167 -2.16 17.16 11.92
C GLN A 167 -1.48 15.79 11.88
N ILE A 168 -0.81 15.43 10.78
CA ILE A 168 -0.07 14.16 10.75
C ILE A 168 1.13 14.16 11.70
N VAL A 169 1.87 15.28 11.81
CA VAL A 169 2.96 15.41 12.77
C VAL A 169 2.44 15.19 14.19
N GLU A 170 1.29 15.78 14.54
CA GLU A 170 0.65 15.58 15.82
C GLU A 170 0.26 14.11 16.08
N ILE A 171 -0.41 13.48 15.11
CA ILE A 171 -0.83 12.07 15.19
C ILE A 171 0.38 11.16 15.40
N ILE A 172 1.43 11.32 14.58
CA ILE A 172 2.67 10.53 14.69
C ILE A 172 3.34 10.78 16.04
N ASN A 173 3.46 12.02 16.50
CA ASN A 173 4.08 12.34 17.79
C ASN A 173 3.33 11.75 18.99
N LYS A 174 2.00 11.59 18.90
CA LYS A 174 1.19 10.92 19.92
C LYS A 174 1.37 9.40 19.86
N LEU A 175 1.37 8.80 18.66
CA LEU A 175 1.46 7.34 18.48
C LEU A 175 2.88 6.79 18.68
N LYS A 176 3.92 7.55 18.31
CA LYS A 176 5.33 7.14 18.44
C LYS A 176 5.77 6.98 19.89
N LYS A 177 4.98 7.40 20.88
CA LYS A 177 5.28 7.14 22.30
C LYS A 177 5.05 5.67 22.66
N ASP A 178 4.04 5.07 22.04
CA ASP A 178 3.56 3.72 22.36
C ASP A 178 4.05 2.68 21.33
N TYR A 179 4.22 3.08 20.06
CA TYR A 179 4.48 2.16 18.95
C TYR A 179 5.72 2.51 18.14
N ALA A 180 6.32 1.50 17.49
CA ALA A 180 7.31 1.69 16.45
C ALA A 180 6.61 2.21 15.18
N ILE A 181 7.24 3.14 14.46
CA ILE A 181 6.64 3.76 13.28
C ILE A 181 7.61 3.73 12.10
N ILE A 182 7.09 3.30 10.94
CA ILE A 182 7.72 3.50 9.62
C ILE A 182 6.88 4.51 8.85
N ILE A 183 7.49 5.61 8.41
CA ILE A 183 6.84 6.59 7.53
C ILE A 183 7.10 6.16 6.08
N MET A 184 6.02 5.87 5.37
CA MET A 184 5.99 5.58 3.93
C MET A 184 5.72 6.88 3.17
N SER A 185 6.78 7.64 2.87
CA SER A 185 6.70 8.92 2.16
C SER A 185 7.96 9.17 1.33
N GLU A 186 7.81 9.74 0.14
CA GLU A 186 8.92 10.28 -0.65
C GLU A 186 9.40 11.62 -0.10
N ILE A 187 8.51 12.36 0.56
CA ILE A 187 8.81 13.66 1.17
C ILE A 187 9.20 13.47 2.63
N HIS A 188 10.37 14.00 2.99
CA HIS A 188 10.84 14.07 4.36
C HIS A 188 10.33 15.33 5.03
N PHE A 189 9.89 15.21 6.29
CA PHE A 189 9.37 16.33 7.08
C PHE A 189 9.71 16.17 8.56
N PRO A 190 10.05 17.24 9.28
CA PRO A 190 10.41 17.16 10.69
C PRO A 190 9.19 16.83 11.57
N LEU A 191 9.36 16.00 12.59
CA LEU A 191 8.34 15.76 13.61
C LEU A 191 8.51 16.67 14.83
N GLU A 192 9.74 17.04 15.18
CA GLU A 192 10.04 17.89 16.32
C GLU A 192 11.41 18.57 16.18
N LYS A 193 11.62 19.70 16.87
CA LYS A 193 12.87 20.48 16.76
C LYS A 193 14.15 19.73 17.21
N ASN A 194 13.99 18.67 18.02
CA ASN A 194 15.10 17.89 18.58
C ASN A 194 15.07 16.41 18.12
N GLU A 195 14.47 16.14 16.96
CA GLU A 195 14.34 14.79 16.41
C GLU A 195 15.71 14.09 16.35
N GLY A 196 15.77 12.81 16.76
CA GLY A 196 16.98 11.99 16.66
C GLY A 196 17.82 11.83 17.94
N LYS A 197 17.54 12.57 19.03
CA LYS A 197 18.31 12.45 20.29
C LYS A 197 17.98 11.22 21.14
N ASP A 198 16.75 10.71 21.06
CA ASP A 198 16.29 9.53 21.78
C ASP A 198 15.87 8.45 20.78
N MET A 199 16.64 7.37 20.69
CA MET A 199 16.38 6.24 19.80
C MET A 199 15.01 5.61 20.04
N ALA A 200 14.49 5.62 21.27
CA ALA A 200 13.17 5.07 21.59
C ALA A 200 12.02 5.90 20.99
N GLN A 201 12.27 7.18 20.69
CA GLN A 201 11.29 8.10 20.10
C GLN A 201 11.54 8.38 18.61
N GLN A 202 12.56 7.75 18.01
CA GLN A 202 12.80 7.85 16.58
C GLN A 202 11.72 7.12 15.78
N VAL A 203 11.47 7.64 14.58
CA VAL A 203 10.65 7.01 13.54
C VAL A 203 11.57 6.59 12.40
N ALA A 204 11.25 5.48 11.75
CA ALA A 204 11.98 5.04 10.57
C ALA A 204 11.44 5.71 9.31
N ARG A 205 12.35 6.15 8.44
CA ARG A 205 12.04 6.85 7.18
C ARG A 205 12.88 6.24 6.04
N PRO A 206 12.58 5.00 5.62
CA PRO A 206 13.41 4.34 4.63
C PRO A 206 13.13 4.89 3.24
N GLU A 207 14.19 5.17 2.48
CA GLU A 207 14.11 5.57 1.08
C GLU A 207 13.94 4.32 0.19
N ILE A 208 12.69 3.87 0.04
CA ILE A 208 12.35 2.67 -0.73
C ILE A 208 11.56 3.06 -1.98
N GLN A 209 12.18 2.86 -3.14
CA GLN A 209 11.52 3.00 -4.45
C GLN A 209 10.73 1.75 -4.85
N ASP A 210 11.13 0.58 -4.35
CA ASP A 210 10.49 -0.68 -4.69
C ASP A 210 9.13 -0.84 -3.98
N MET A 211 8.06 -0.70 -4.74
CA MET A 211 6.68 -0.85 -4.27
C MET A 211 6.38 -2.25 -3.71
N ARG A 212 7.10 -3.28 -4.17
CA ARG A 212 6.95 -4.66 -3.68
C ARG A 212 7.60 -4.86 -2.33
N LEU A 213 8.69 -4.16 -2.07
CA LEU A 213 9.26 -4.11 -0.73
C LEU A 213 8.29 -3.43 0.26
N TRP A 214 7.63 -2.34 -0.15
CA TRP A 214 6.55 -1.74 0.65
C TRP A 214 5.41 -2.71 0.93
N ALA A 215 5.03 -3.54 -0.04
CA ALA A 215 4.04 -4.59 0.18
C ALA A 215 4.49 -5.63 1.22
N GLY A 216 5.77 -6.04 1.19
CA GLY A 216 6.36 -6.89 2.23
C GLY A 216 6.38 -6.24 3.61
N ILE A 217 6.71 -4.95 3.70
CA ILE A 217 6.70 -4.18 4.96
C ILE A 217 5.28 -4.08 5.52
N ILE A 218 4.30 -3.72 4.68
CA ILE A 218 2.89 -3.62 5.08
C ILE A 218 2.35 -4.98 5.55
N GLN A 219 2.75 -6.08 4.90
CA GLN A 219 2.38 -7.43 5.33
C GLN A 219 2.94 -7.78 6.72
N ALA A 220 4.17 -7.36 7.00
CA ALA A 220 4.87 -7.67 8.25
C ALA A 220 4.48 -6.73 9.42
N ALA A 221 3.96 -5.55 9.13
CA ALA A 221 3.51 -4.58 10.12
C ALA A 221 2.29 -5.06 10.90
N ASP A 222 2.11 -4.55 12.12
CA ASP A 222 0.93 -4.88 12.94
C ASP A 222 -0.32 -4.11 12.47
N HIS A 223 -0.14 -2.91 11.90
CA HIS A 223 -1.22 -2.09 11.37
C HIS A 223 -0.70 -1.08 10.33
N PHE A 224 -1.61 -0.57 9.50
CA PHE A 224 -1.37 0.50 8.54
C PHE A 224 -2.25 1.72 8.84
N LEU A 225 -1.71 2.93 8.73
CA LEU A 225 -2.43 4.19 8.74
C LEU A 225 -2.13 4.92 7.43
N GLY A 226 -3.14 5.34 6.69
CA GLY A 226 -2.88 6.13 5.48
C GLY A 226 -4.06 6.87 4.92
N CYS A 227 -3.80 7.67 3.88
CA CYS A 227 -4.81 8.43 3.16
C CYS A 227 -5.32 7.65 1.94
N ASP A 228 -6.06 8.33 1.06
CA ASP A 228 -6.46 7.81 -0.25
C ASP A 228 -5.25 7.63 -1.18
N SER A 229 -4.54 6.50 -1.00
CA SER A 229 -3.34 6.15 -1.77
C SER A 229 -3.09 4.63 -1.75
N MET A 230 -2.04 4.20 -2.43
CA MET A 230 -1.76 2.78 -2.72
C MET A 230 -1.69 1.87 -1.47
N GLY A 231 -1.26 2.38 -0.32
CA GLY A 231 -1.00 1.55 0.86
C GLY A 231 -2.26 0.89 1.42
N GLN A 232 -3.42 1.55 1.36
CA GLN A 232 -4.69 0.95 1.80
C GLN A 232 -5.06 -0.27 0.94
N HIS A 233 -4.81 -0.20 -0.37
CA HIS A 233 -5.14 -1.26 -1.31
C HIS A 233 -4.18 -2.44 -1.15
N ILE A 234 -2.92 -2.17 -0.83
CA ILE A 234 -1.95 -3.20 -0.47
C ILE A 234 -2.35 -3.91 0.82
N ALA A 235 -2.67 -3.13 1.87
CA ALA A 235 -3.12 -3.67 3.15
C ALA A 235 -4.33 -4.59 2.96
N MET A 236 -5.31 -4.11 2.20
CA MET A 236 -6.50 -4.88 1.85
C MET A 236 -6.16 -6.16 1.07
N ALA A 237 -5.31 -6.07 0.04
CA ALA A 237 -4.94 -7.20 -0.81
C ALA A 237 -4.08 -8.27 -0.12
N LEU A 238 -3.46 -7.92 1.01
CA LEU A 238 -2.63 -8.81 1.83
C LEU A 238 -3.35 -9.25 3.12
N ASP A 239 -4.65 -8.97 3.24
CA ASP A 239 -5.49 -9.30 4.40
C ASP A 239 -4.92 -8.76 5.73
N THR A 240 -4.38 -7.55 5.69
CA THR A 240 -3.95 -6.81 6.88
C THR A 240 -5.01 -5.80 7.31
N THR A 241 -4.77 -5.09 8.40
CA THR A 241 -5.71 -4.08 8.91
C THR A 241 -5.20 -2.68 8.61
N ALA A 242 -6.11 -1.76 8.31
CA ALA A 242 -5.79 -0.37 8.04
C ALA A 242 -6.78 0.59 8.72
N THR A 243 -6.25 1.72 9.20
CA THR A 243 -7.01 2.94 9.43
C THR A 243 -6.80 3.83 8.21
N VAL A 244 -7.88 4.17 7.50
CA VAL A 244 -7.84 5.01 6.30
C VAL A 244 -8.53 6.32 6.59
N VAL A 245 -7.89 7.43 6.23
CA VAL A 245 -8.45 8.77 6.40
C VAL A 245 -8.79 9.35 5.03
N CYS A 246 -10.04 9.76 4.85
CA CYS A 246 -10.57 10.30 3.60
C CYS A 246 -10.94 11.77 3.76
N GLY A 247 -10.50 12.59 2.81
CA GLY A 247 -10.87 14.00 2.70
C GLY A 247 -11.86 14.22 1.57
N SER A 248 -11.40 14.80 0.45
CA SER A 248 -12.23 15.16 -0.71
C SER A 248 -12.76 13.97 -1.51
N THR A 249 -12.24 12.76 -1.31
CA THR A 249 -12.70 11.55 -1.98
C THR A 249 -13.72 10.78 -1.15
N PHE A 250 -14.62 10.08 -1.84
CA PHE A 250 -15.70 9.32 -1.21
C PHE A 250 -15.22 7.89 -0.87
N PRO A 251 -15.34 7.44 0.39
CA PRO A 251 -14.99 6.09 0.81
C PRO A 251 -15.60 4.99 -0.06
N GLU A 252 -16.83 5.18 -0.52
CA GLU A 252 -17.56 4.26 -1.40
C GLU A 252 -16.81 4.02 -2.72
N ASN A 253 -16.12 5.04 -3.22
CA ASN A 253 -15.36 4.95 -4.46
C ASN A 253 -13.97 4.36 -4.24
N ILE A 254 -13.25 4.81 -3.21
CA ILE A 254 -11.79 4.60 -3.12
C ILE A 254 -11.38 3.58 -2.06
N SER A 255 -12.29 3.17 -1.17
CA SER A 255 -11.98 2.26 -0.07
C SER A 255 -12.93 1.07 -0.02
N TYR A 256 -12.96 0.40 1.12
CA TYR A 256 -13.71 -0.85 1.35
C TYR A 256 -14.67 -0.70 2.53
N PRO A 257 -15.70 0.17 2.44
CA PRO A 257 -16.65 0.39 3.53
C PRO A 257 -17.33 -0.91 3.96
N GLY A 258 -17.53 -1.06 5.26
CA GLY A 258 -18.11 -2.28 5.85
C GLY A 258 -17.13 -3.46 5.97
N ASN A 259 -15.91 -3.36 5.42
CA ASN A 259 -14.90 -4.38 5.65
C ASN A 259 -14.36 -4.32 7.09
N LYS A 260 -14.43 -5.44 7.82
CA LYS A 260 -13.98 -5.52 9.22
C LYS A 260 -12.50 -5.21 9.46
N ASN A 261 -11.66 -5.22 8.42
CA ASN A 261 -10.23 -4.92 8.52
C ASN A 261 -9.91 -3.45 8.22
N MET A 262 -10.88 -2.68 7.69
CA MET A 262 -10.71 -1.31 7.25
C MET A 262 -11.51 -0.37 8.14
N ASP A 263 -10.83 0.35 9.02
CA ASP A 263 -11.43 1.45 9.78
C ASP A 263 -11.32 2.72 8.95
N ILE A 264 -12.44 3.23 8.44
CA ILE A 264 -12.45 4.43 7.59
C ILE A 264 -12.92 5.63 8.41
N ILE A 265 -12.10 6.67 8.41
CA ILE A 265 -12.38 7.95 9.04
C ILE A 265 -12.58 8.97 7.94
N ASP A 266 -13.85 9.30 7.74
CA ASP A 266 -14.27 10.22 6.70
C ASP A 266 -14.34 11.66 7.24
N VAL A 267 -13.26 12.41 7.07
CA VAL A 267 -13.11 13.81 7.54
C VAL A 267 -13.88 14.77 6.64
N GLY A 268 -13.98 14.46 5.35
CA GLY A 268 -14.68 15.29 4.36
C GLY A 268 -16.20 15.16 4.38
N LYS A 269 -16.75 14.16 5.11
CA LYS A 269 -18.19 13.85 5.13
C LYS A 269 -19.08 15.08 5.41
N ASP A 270 -18.71 15.88 6.40
CA ASP A 270 -19.51 17.00 6.88
C ASP A 270 -19.08 18.35 6.27
N ARG A 271 -18.23 18.31 5.23
CA ARG A 271 -17.63 19.50 4.59
C ARG A 271 -18.24 19.83 3.21
N ASN A 272 -19.45 19.33 2.92
CA ASN A 272 -20.13 19.51 1.64
C ASN A 272 -19.23 19.20 0.42
N ARG A 273 -18.37 18.18 0.53
CA ARG A 273 -17.46 17.82 -0.56
C ARG A 273 -18.24 17.52 -1.83
N GLU A 274 -17.69 17.94 -2.97
CA GLU A 274 -18.22 17.63 -4.29
C GLU A 274 -17.27 16.68 -5.02
N TYR A 275 -17.79 15.77 -5.85
CA TYR A 275 -16.93 14.86 -6.61
C TYR A 275 -16.10 15.63 -7.64
N SER A 276 -14.78 15.60 -7.50
CA SER A 276 -13.87 16.19 -8.48
C SER A 276 -13.68 15.26 -9.70
N PRO A 277 -14.14 15.66 -10.91
CA PRO A 277 -14.18 14.80 -12.08
C PRO A 277 -12.86 14.77 -12.86
N ILE A 278 -11.71 14.69 -12.18
CA ILE A 278 -10.35 14.89 -12.72
C ILE A 278 -9.96 14.09 -13.99
N ARG A 279 -10.68 13.02 -14.33
CA ARG A 279 -10.46 12.18 -15.54
C ARG A 279 -11.53 12.37 -16.62
N VAL A 280 -12.51 13.22 -16.37
CA VAL A 280 -13.59 13.61 -17.28
C VAL A 280 -13.37 15.06 -17.75
N THR A 281 -13.23 15.98 -16.80
CA THR A 281 -12.95 17.41 -17.02
C THR A 281 -12.19 17.99 -15.83
N ILE A 282 -11.51 19.11 -16.04
CA ILE A 282 -10.91 19.88 -14.95
C ILE A 282 -11.99 20.81 -14.39
N ASP A 283 -12.19 20.80 -13.07
CA ASP A 283 -13.13 21.68 -12.38
C ASP A 283 -12.45 22.31 -11.16
N GLU A 284 -11.82 23.47 -11.37
CA GLU A 284 -11.11 24.18 -10.32
C GLU A 284 -12.05 24.64 -9.20
N VAL A 285 -13.32 24.90 -9.49
CA VAL A 285 -14.28 25.39 -8.48
C VAL A 285 -14.55 24.29 -7.46
N VAL A 286 -14.77 23.06 -7.93
CA VAL A 286 -14.91 21.88 -7.06
C VAL A 286 -13.65 21.63 -6.25
N ASP A 287 -12.48 21.66 -6.89
CA ASP A 287 -11.20 21.42 -6.19
C ASP A 287 -10.97 22.45 -5.08
N ARG A 288 -11.25 23.74 -5.34
CA ARG A 288 -11.16 24.81 -4.33
C ARG A 288 -12.21 24.68 -3.23
N GLY A 289 -13.44 24.27 -3.57
CA GLY A 289 -14.48 23.99 -2.58
C GLY A 289 -14.10 22.83 -1.65
N ASN A 290 -13.33 21.87 -2.19
CA ASN A 290 -12.85 20.71 -1.46
C ASN A 290 -11.53 20.93 -0.70
N ASP A 291 -10.86 22.08 -0.84
CA ASP A 291 -9.47 22.29 -0.38
C ASP A 291 -9.28 21.99 1.12
N GLU A 292 -10.30 22.22 1.95
CA GLU A 292 -10.26 21.96 3.39
C GLU A 292 -10.84 20.59 3.81
N CYS A 293 -11.18 19.69 2.86
CA CYS A 293 -11.83 18.42 3.17
C CYS A 293 -10.99 17.47 4.03
N MET A 294 -9.66 17.60 4.00
CA MET A 294 -8.77 16.83 4.87
C MET A 294 -8.37 17.58 6.16
N GLU A 295 -8.86 18.80 6.38
CA GLU A 295 -8.55 19.54 7.60
C GLU A 295 -9.22 18.89 8.81
N MET A 296 -8.39 18.44 9.76
CA MET A 296 -8.85 17.74 10.95
C MET A 296 -8.91 18.65 12.16
N GLY A 297 -10.05 18.62 12.87
CA GLY A 297 -10.15 19.11 14.24
C GLY A 297 -9.74 18.04 15.26
N ASP A 298 -9.77 18.40 16.55
CA ASP A 298 -9.35 17.54 17.66
C ASP A 298 -10.08 16.19 17.69
N ASP A 299 -11.38 16.18 17.40
CA ASP A 299 -12.19 14.95 17.38
C ASP A 299 -11.78 14.01 16.25
N HIS A 300 -11.44 14.54 15.07
CA HIS A 300 -10.92 13.75 13.96
C HIS A 300 -9.56 13.14 14.31
N ILE A 301 -8.64 13.96 14.85
CA ILE A 301 -7.31 13.49 15.29
C ILE A 301 -7.46 12.40 16.36
N LYS A 302 -8.36 12.59 17.32
CA LYS A 302 -8.67 11.61 18.36
C LYS A 302 -9.21 10.32 17.76
N ALA A 303 -10.15 10.40 16.81
CA ALA A 303 -10.71 9.22 16.14
C ALA A 303 -9.62 8.40 15.41
N VAL A 304 -8.68 9.08 14.73
CA VAL A 304 -7.54 8.41 14.06
C VAL A 304 -6.67 7.67 15.07
N ILE A 305 -6.29 8.34 16.16
CA ILE A 305 -5.44 7.76 17.20
C ILE A 305 -6.14 6.59 17.89
N ASP A 306 -7.42 6.73 18.23
CA ASP A 306 -8.20 5.69 18.90
C ASP A 306 -8.37 4.45 18.02
N SER A 307 -8.63 4.65 16.72
CA SER A 307 -8.70 3.58 15.73
C SER A 307 -7.37 2.79 15.68
N VAL A 308 -6.25 3.49 15.54
CA VAL A 308 -4.92 2.87 15.52
C VAL A 308 -4.61 2.13 16.82
N LYS A 309 -4.87 2.76 17.98
CA LYS A 309 -4.64 2.13 19.30
C LYS A 309 -5.51 0.90 19.51
N LYS A 310 -6.76 0.94 19.06
CA LYS A 310 -7.68 -0.21 19.12
C LYS A 310 -7.14 -1.38 18.30
N ARG A 311 -6.59 -1.12 17.11
CA ARG A 311 -6.04 -2.15 16.21
C ARG A 311 -4.72 -2.72 16.71
N LEU A 312 -3.81 -1.87 17.17
CA LEU A 312 -2.49 -2.28 17.66
C LEU A 312 -2.55 -2.92 19.07
N GLY A 313 -3.51 -2.49 19.89
CA GLY A 313 -3.64 -2.94 21.26
C GLY A 313 -2.66 -2.27 22.22
N LYS A 314 -2.48 -2.88 23.40
CA LYS A 314 -1.61 -2.34 24.45
C LYS A 314 -0.13 -2.40 24.02
N PRO A 315 0.64 -1.33 24.20
CA PRO A 315 2.07 -1.34 23.91
C PRO A 315 2.81 -2.28 24.86
N ALA A 316 3.82 -2.98 24.35
CA ALA A 316 4.75 -3.76 25.14
C ALA A 316 6.21 -3.57 24.68
N ALA A 317 7.13 -3.99 25.53
CA ALA A 317 8.54 -3.99 25.17
C ALA A 317 8.82 -5.07 24.14
N TYR A 318 9.68 -4.76 23.16
CA TYR A 318 10.15 -5.74 22.20
C TYR A 318 10.95 -6.84 22.91
N THR A 319 10.54 -8.10 22.74
CA THR A 319 11.19 -9.27 23.33
C THR A 319 11.85 -10.17 22.28
N GLY A 320 11.97 -9.72 21.03
CA GLY A 320 12.60 -10.48 19.97
C GLY A 320 14.11 -10.48 20.10
N ASN A 321 14.76 -11.44 19.41
CA ASN A 321 16.21 -11.62 19.46
C ASN A 321 16.93 -10.96 18.27
N PHE A 322 16.24 -10.12 17.50
CA PHE A 322 16.82 -9.49 16.32
C PHE A 322 17.96 -8.57 16.74
N GLN A 323 19.15 -8.82 16.20
CA GLN A 323 20.32 -7.99 16.44
C GLN A 323 20.37 -6.92 15.35
N VAL A 324 20.23 -5.66 15.73
CA VAL A 324 20.43 -4.54 14.81
C VAL A 324 21.89 -4.61 14.33
N GLN A 325 22.11 -4.97 13.08
CA GLN A 325 23.43 -4.81 12.47
C GLN A 325 23.70 -3.30 12.47
N GLN A 326 24.79 -2.85 13.11
CA GLN A 326 25.25 -1.47 12.96
C GLN A 326 25.56 -1.25 11.48
N LYS A 327 24.60 -0.70 10.74
CA LYS A 327 24.87 0.03 9.51
C LYS A 327 25.19 1.45 9.97
N ASP A 328 26.36 1.95 9.61
CA ASP A 328 26.71 3.36 9.78
C ASP A 328 25.68 4.20 9.00
N TYR A 329 24.62 4.66 9.68
CA TYR A 329 23.66 5.62 9.13
C TYR A 329 24.25 7.06 9.05
N GLY A 330 25.55 7.21 9.31
CA GLY A 330 26.29 8.47 9.29
C GLY A 330 27.39 8.48 8.22
N ASN A 331 27.02 8.34 6.93
CA ASN A 331 27.71 8.89 5.75
C ASN A 331 27.32 8.09 4.50
N LEU A 332 26.24 8.49 3.83
CA LEU A 332 26.06 8.21 2.41
C LEU A 332 25.96 9.54 1.65
N ASN A 333 27.06 10.27 1.67
CA ASN A 333 27.35 11.27 0.65
C ASN A 333 28.20 10.62 -0.45
N CYS A 334 27.78 10.87 -1.69
CA CYS A 334 28.53 10.81 -2.95
C CYS A 334 28.73 9.44 -3.63
N ASN A 335 28.01 9.30 -4.75
CA ASN A 335 28.52 8.87 -6.06
C ASN A 335 29.64 7.81 -6.05
N THR A 336 29.29 6.54 -6.20
CA THR A 336 29.99 5.62 -7.11
C THR A 336 29.15 4.36 -7.33
N GLN A 337 29.01 3.95 -8.59
CA GLN A 337 28.48 2.64 -8.96
C GLN A 337 29.34 1.55 -8.30
N GLN A 338 28.75 0.69 -7.47
CA GLN A 338 29.43 -0.50 -6.96
C GLN A 338 28.77 -1.78 -7.47
N LYS A 339 29.59 -2.56 -8.18
CA LYS A 339 29.33 -3.93 -8.63
C LYS A 339 29.08 -4.86 -7.44
N PRO A 340 28.39 -6.00 -7.64
CA PRO A 340 28.10 -6.93 -6.56
C PRO A 340 29.38 -7.59 -6.02
N GLN A 341 29.66 -7.43 -4.72
CA GLN A 341 30.64 -8.23 -4.00
C GLN A 341 29.97 -9.44 -3.34
N ALA A 342 30.64 -10.59 -3.42
CA ALA A 342 30.19 -11.87 -2.93
C ALA A 342 30.11 -11.92 -1.38
N LEU A 343 29.04 -12.55 -0.87
CA LEU A 343 28.81 -12.81 0.55
C LEU A 343 29.89 -13.73 1.14
N SER A 344 30.53 -13.28 2.22
CA SER A 344 31.35 -14.13 3.08
C SER A 344 30.46 -15.04 3.93
N GLN A 345 30.87 -16.31 4.04
CA GLN A 345 30.19 -17.31 4.84
C GLN A 345 30.46 -17.10 6.34
N SER A 346 29.40 -17.15 7.14
CA SER A 346 29.31 -17.61 8.54
C SER A 346 28.70 -16.61 9.54
N THR A 347 27.41 -16.82 9.85
CA THR A 347 26.85 -17.10 11.20
C THR A 347 25.33 -17.12 11.04
N LYS A 348 24.73 -18.32 11.13
CA LYS A 348 23.27 -18.52 10.97
C LYS A 348 22.54 -18.00 12.24
N PRO A 349 21.62 -17.03 12.15
CA PRO A 349 20.76 -16.67 13.27
C PRO A 349 19.70 -17.75 13.52
N LYS A 350 19.46 -18.07 14.80
CA LYS A 350 18.35 -18.95 15.24
C LYS A 350 17.11 -18.10 15.49
N VAL A 351 16.22 -18.01 14.52
CA VAL A 351 14.92 -17.32 14.64
C VAL A 351 13.85 -18.30 15.14
N LYS A 352 13.05 -17.89 16.14
CA LYS A 352 11.83 -18.61 16.57
C LYS A 352 10.64 -18.03 15.80
N PHE A 353 9.93 -18.88 15.07
CA PHE A 353 8.80 -18.56 14.20
C PHE A 353 7.49 -19.05 14.85
N ASP A 354 6.43 -18.24 14.83
CA ASP A 354 5.08 -18.64 15.27
C ASP A 354 4.21 -18.91 14.04
N ALA A 355 3.98 -20.20 13.76
CA ALA A 355 3.27 -20.70 12.59
C ALA A 355 1.73 -20.56 12.68
N SER A 356 1.18 -20.02 13.78
CA SER A 356 -0.27 -19.82 13.91
C SER A 356 -0.83 -18.72 12.99
N LYS A 357 0.04 -17.95 12.31
CA LYS A 357 -0.33 -16.79 11.48
C LYS A 357 -0.15 -16.97 9.97
N THR A 358 0.14 -18.17 9.47
CA THR A 358 0.35 -18.40 8.03
C THR A 358 -0.41 -19.62 7.55
N LYS A 359 -1.47 -19.44 6.74
CA LYS A 359 -2.09 -20.53 5.98
C LYS A 359 -1.37 -20.70 4.65
N GLY A 360 -0.86 -21.91 4.42
CA GLY A 360 -0.43 -22.38 3.09
C GLY A 360 1.06 -22.70 2.99
N PHE A 361 1.31 -23.94 2.56
CA PHE A 361 2.54 -24.47 1.95
C PHE A 361 3.60 -25.08 2.89
N GLY A 362 3.64 -26.43 2.91
CA GLY A 362 4.39 -27.21 1.91
C GLY A 362 5.91 -27.34 2.12
N GLN A 363 6.30 -28.46 2.75
CA GLN A 363 7.62 -29.12 2.88
C GLN A 363 8.90 -28.28 2.62
N ILE A 364 9.46 -27.76 3.72
CA ILE A 364 10.86 -27.33 3.83
C ILE A 364 11.60 -28.43 4.60
N GLU A 365 12.66 -29.02 4.05
CA GLU A 365 13.52 -29.92 4.84
C GLU A 365 14.49 -29.12 5.71
N THR A 366 14.54 -29.45 7.01
CA THR A 366 15.42 -28.82 7.98
C THR A 366 15.92 -29.85 9.00
N SER A 367 17.17 -29.68 9.44
CA SER A 367 17.82 -30.53 10.44
C SER A 367 17.45 -30.17 11.89
N ASN A 368 16.55 -29.21 12.10
CA ASN A 368 16.10 -28.79 13.43
C ASN A 368 14.89 -29.64 13.92
N PRO A 369 15.00 -30.40 15.04
CA PRO A 369 13.96 -31.31 15.53
C PRO A 369 12.63 -30.63 15.88
N ASP A 370 12.68 -29.40 16.40
CA ASP A 370 11.48 -28.65 16.77
C ASP A 370 10.71 -28.17 15.53
N VAL A 371 11.45 -27.76 14.49
CA VAL A 371 10.87 -27.35 13.20
C VAL A 371 10.33 -28.56 12.44
N LYS A 372 10.97 -29.73 12.57
CA LYS A 372 10.48 -31.00 11.98
C LYS A 372 9.14 -31.45 12.59
N ASN A 373 8.95 -31.30 13.90
CA ASN A 373 7.68 -31.59 14.58
C ASN A 373 6.56 -30.60 14.22
N ILE A 374 6.91 -29.34 13.93
CA ILE A 374 5.97 -28.32 13.44
C ILE A 374 5.57 -28.61 11.99
N LEU A 375 6.54 -28.92 11.12
CA LEU A 375 6.29 -29.29 9.71
C LEU A 375 5.48 -30.59 9.55
N GLN A 376 5.63 -31.56 10.46
CA GLN A 376 4.80 -32.78 10.47
C GLN A 376 3.34 -32.53 10.89
N LYS A 377 3.06 -31.45 11.63
CA LYS A 377 1.70 -31.01 11.99
C LYS A 377 1.06 -30.06 10.96
N LEU A 378 1.84 -29.62 9.96
CA LEU A 378 1.43 -28.74 8.85
C LEU A 378 1.04 -29.54 7.57
N LYS A 379 0.93 -30.87 7.64
CA LYS A 379 0.39 -31.71 6.56
C LYS A 379 -1.12 -31.62 6.47
#